data_AF-A0A7E6F4R1-F1
#
_entry.id   AF-A0A7E6F4R1-F1
#
_cell.length_a   1.000
_cell.length_b   1.000
_cell.length_c   1.000
_cell.angle_alpha   90.00
_cell.angle_beta   90.00
_cell.angle_gamma   90.00
#
_symmetry.space_group_name_H-M   'P 1'
#
loop_
_entity.id
_entity.type
_entity.pdbx_description
1 polymer ?
#
loop_
_entity_poly.entity_id
_entity_poly.type
_entity_poly.pdbx_seq_one_letter_code
_entity_poly.pdbx_strand_id
1 'polypeptide(L)'
;MTAQHAEEILTNLKQQLEVKHTAMKNMNKEEKRICRENERLKREVDEYKKKLLLAEIGNGIKQIPLLNKRNLDQKSSDQRVSPTKEIEVKNVKAAPKPVVPINTNNKISDVDLSKLNIRVGFVKSAKKHPDADTIIIATDMGEEKPRNMLSSLVGSLALFEIEGRMGVFLCNLKPAKLRGILSEGMILEANGRDKVELLKPPQGSVPGDCVMCAK
;
A
#
# COMPACT_ATOMS: atom_id res chain seq x y z
N MET A 1 -52.84 -20.40 9.40
CA MET A 1 -51.62 -21.22 9.50
C MET A 1 -51.90 -22.38 10.43
N THR A 2 -51.46 -23.60 10.13
CA THR A 2 -51.63 -24.78 10.99
C THR A 2 -50.52 -24.84 12.04
N ALA A 3 -50.78 -25.49 13.19
CA ALA A 3 -49.80 -25.61 14.27
C ALA A 3 -48.49 -26.30 13.82
N GLN A 4 -48.62 -27.36 13.01
CA GLN A 4 -47.50 -28.11 12.43
C GLN A 4 -46.50 -27.21 11.67
N HIS A 5 -46.99 -26.22 10.92
CA HIS A 5 -46.11 -25.31 10.17
C HIS A 5 -45.35 -24.34 11.10
N ALA A 6 -45.93 -23.96 12.24
CA ALA A 6 -45.22 -23.18 13.25
C ALA A 6 -44.13 -24.01 13.95
N GLU A 7 -44.40 -25.30 14.22
CA GLU A 7 -43.39 -26.22 14.77
C GLU A 7 -42.24 -26.48 13.80
N GLU A 8 -42.53 -26.66 12.51
CA GLU A 8 -41.54 -26.83 11.44
C GLU A 8 -40.64 -25.59 11.27
N ILE A 9 -41.21 -24.38 11.37
CA ILE A 9 -40.42 -23.13 11.42
C ILE A 9 -39.53 -23.11 12.68
N LEU A 10 -40.04 -23.52 13.84
CA LEU A 10 -39.28 -23.54 15.10
C LEU A 10 -38.14 -24.56 15.10
N THR A 11 -38.29 -25.74 14.47
CA THR A 11 -37.19 -26.71 14.33
C THR A 11 -36.11 -26.21 13.37
N ASN A 12 -36.51 -25.66 12.21
CA ASN A 12 -35.60 -25.07 11.23
C ASN A 12 -34.78 -23.91 11.84
N LEU A 13 -35.42 -22.98 12.54
CA LEU A 13 -34.75 -21.87 13.22
C LEU A 13 -33.77 -22.33 14.30
N LYS A 14 -34.12 -23.35 15.10
CA LYS A 14 -33.20 -23.96 16.09
C LYS A 14 -31.97 -24.55 15.41
N GLN A 15 -32.15 -25.31 14.33
CA GLN A 15 -31.06 -25.91 13.56
C GLN A 15 -30.14 -24.83 12.95
N GLN A 16 -30.69 -23.75 12.40
CA GLN A 16 -29.90 -22.62 11.90
C GLN A 16 -29.09 -21.93 13.01
N LEU A 17 -29.65 -21.75 14.21
CA LEU A 17 -28.95 -21.17 15.35
C LEU A 17 -27.81 -22.07 15.84
N GLU A 18 -28.01 -23.38 15.88
CA GLU A 18 -26.97 -24.35 16.29
C GLU A 18 -25.80 -24.40 15.29
N VAL A 19 -26.09 -24.39 13.99
CA VAL A 19 -25.07 -24.29 12.93
C VAL A 19 -24.30 -22.97 13.05
N LYS A 20 -24.99 -21.83 13.24
CA LYS A 20 -24.34 -20.51 13.45
C LYS A 20 -23.47 -20.47 14.70
N HIS A 21 -23.93 -21.01 15.82
CA HIS A 21 -23.13 -21.13 17.05
C HIS A 21 -21.91 -22.02 16.86
N THR A 22 -22.01 -23.10 16.09
CA THR A 22 -20.89 -24.01 15.80
C THR A 22 -19.86 -23.36 14.89
N ALA A 23 -20.29 -22.64 13.85
CA ALA A 23 -19.42 -21.84 12.99
C ALA A 23 -18.68 -20.76 13.80
N MET A 24 -19.40 -19.99 14.63
CA MET A 24 -18.83 -18.96 15.50
C MET A 24 -17.83 -19.54 16.52
N LYS A 25 -18.14 -20.70 17.14
CA LYS A 25 -17.20 -21.42 18.02
C LYS A 25 -15.91 -21.85 17.30
N ASN A 26 -15.95 -22.06 15.99
CA ASN A 26 -14.77 -22.41 15.20
C ASN A 26 -13.99 -21.17 14.72
N MET A 27 -14.67 -20.10 14.30
CA MET A 27 -14.03 -18.81 14.03
C MET A 27 -13.25 -18.30 15.25
N ASN A 28 -13.88 -18.28 16.43
CA ASN A 28 -13.25 -17.82 17.67
C ASN A 28 -12.08 -18.71 18.16
N LYS A 29 -11.90 -19.92 17.60
CA LYS A 29 -10.68 -20.74 17.81
C LYS A 29 -9.57 -20.30 16.88
N GLU A 30 -9.88 -20.10 15.59
CA GLU A 30 -8.90 -19.73 14.58
C GLU A 30 -8.40 -18.30 14.78
N GLU A 31 -9.26 -17.36 15.19
CA GLU A 31 -8.83 -16.02 15.65
C GLU A 31 -7.80 -16.11 16.79
N LYS A 32 -8.04 -16.96 17.79
CA LYS A 32 -7.11 -17.15 18.92
C LYS A 32 -5.80 -17.80 18.48
N ARG A 33 -5.81 -18.65 17.44
CA ARG A 33 -4.62 -19.22 16.82
C ARG A 33 -3.84 -18.14 16.06
N ILE A 34 -4.50 -17.37 15.20
CA ILE A 34 -3.93 -16.29 14.40
C ILE A 34 -3.31 -15.20 15.31
N CYS A 35 -3.97 -14.82 16.40
CA CYS A 35 -3.40 -13.88 17.37
C CYS A 35 -2.09 -14.39 17.99
N ARG A 36 -2.05 -15.65 18.44
CA ARG A 36 -0.83 -16.28 18.99
C ARG A 36 0.31 -16.38 17.97
N GLU A 37 -0.02 -16.70 16.72
CA GLU A 37 0.96 -16.76 15.62
C GLU A 37 1.50 -15.37 15.29
N ASN A 38 0.64 -14.35 15.21
CA ASN A 38 1.05 -12.95 15.04
C ASN A 38 1.93 -12.46 16.20
N GLU A 39 1.65 -12.86 17.45
CA GLU A 39 2.49 -12.58 18.61
C GLU A 39 3.85 -13.30 18.56
N ARG A 40 3.91 -14.51 17.98
CA ARG A 40 5.16 -15.25 17.77
C ARG A 40 6.00 -14.56 16.69
N LEU A 41 5.41 -14.31 15.52
CA LEU A 41 6.06 -13.67 14.37
C LEU A 41 6.59 -12.26 14.71
N LYS A 42 5.86 -11.47 15.50
CA LYS A 42 6.36 -10.18 16.00
C LYS A 42 7.65 -10.32 16.82
N ARG A 43 7.70 -11.30 17.74
CA ARG A 43 8.88 -11.58 18.56
C ARG A 43 10.06 -12.07 17.74
N GLU A 44 9.83 -13.00 16.81
CA GLU A 44 10.84 -13.47 15.85
C GLU A 44 11.42 -12.31 15.04
N VAL A 45 10.56 -11.46 14.47
CA VAL A 45 10.96 -10.26 13.70
C VAL A 45 11.80 -9.30 14.55
N ASP A 46 11.44 -9.07 15.82
CA ASP A 46 12.22 -8.19 16.70
C ASP A 46 13.53 -8.82 17.19
N GLU A 47 13.63 -10.16 17.24
CA GLU A 47 14.88 -10.88 17.45
C GLU A 47 15.81 -10.79 16.23
N TYR A 48 15.28 -11.02 15.01
CA TYR A 48 16.04 -10.89 13.77
C TYR A 48 16.52 -9.46 13.54
N LYS A 49 15.73 -8.42 13.87
CA LYS A 49 16.20 -7.03 13.87
C LYS A 49 17.41 -6.82 14.79
N LYS A 50 17.39 -7.37 16.01
CA LYS A 50 18.53 -7.27 16.94
C LYS A 50 19.78 -7.98 16.41
N LYS A 51 19.61 -9.19 15.84
CA LYS A 51 20.71 -9.93 15.21
C LYS A 51 21.31 -9.18 14.02
N LEU A 52 20.48 -8.61 13.15
CA LEU A 52 20.90 -7.78 12.03
C LEU A 52 21.66 -6.53 12.51
N LEU A 53 21.10 -5.78 13.46
CA LEU A 53 21.71 -4.57 14.03
C LEU A 53 23.10 -4.84 14.63
N LEU A 54 23.27 -5.97 15.34
CA LEU A 54 24.57 -6.39 15.86
C LEU A 54 25.58 -6.71 14.73
N ALA A 55 25.13 -7.36 13.64
CA ALA A 55 25.96 -7.65 12.48
C ALA A 55 26.30 -6.38 11.66
N GLU A 56 25.38 -5.43 11.54
CA GLU A 56 25.61 -4.13 10.90
C GLU A 56 26.68 -3.33 11.65
N ILE A 57 26.58 -3.23 12.98
CA ILE A 57 27.58 -2.57 13.83
C ILE A 57 28.93 -3.29 13.74
N GLY A 58 28.94 -4.64 13.80
CA GLY A 58 30.17 -5.44 13.67
C GLY A 58 30.88 -5.26 12.32
N ASN A 59 30.12 -5.02 11.25
CA ASN A 59 30.63 -4.70 9.91
C ASN A 59 30.88 -3.19 9.68
N GLY A 60 30.85 -2.37 10.73
CA GLY A 60 31.17 -0.94 10.66
C GLY A 60 30.11 -0.05 10.00
N ILE A 61 28.90 -0.57 9.76
CA ILE A 61 27.81 0.18 9.12
C ILE A 61 27.19 1.15 10.14
N LYS A 62 27.26 2.44 9.84
CA LYS A 62 26.66 3.49 10.68
C LYS A 62 25.14 3.47 10.55
N GLN A 63 24.46 2.94 11.56
CA GLN A 63 23.00 2.95 11.62
C GLN A 63 22.47 4.39 11.67
N ILE A 64 21.56 4.73 10.75
CA ILE A 64 20.83 6.00 10.74
C ILE A 64 19.51 5.79 11.50
N PRO A 65 19.23 6.56 12.58
CA PRO A 65 17.94 6.49 13.25
C PRO A 65 16.81 6.94 12.32
N LEU A 66 16.01 5.98 11.86
CA LEU A 66 14.78 6.28 11.12
C LEU A 66 13.78 6.95 12.08
N LEU A 67 13.31 8.14 11.72
CA LEU A 67 12.31 8.92 12.46
C LEU A 67 10.93 8.24 12.41
N ASN A 68 10.80 7.19 13.21
CA ASN A 68 9.58 6.43 13.36
C ASN A 68 8.55 7.29 14.11
N LYS A 69 7.53 7.82 13.40
CA LYS A 69 6.38 8.49 14.01
C LYS A 69 5.50 7.46 14.74
N ARG A 70 5.98 7.00 15.90
CA ARG A 70 5.23 6.23 16.88
C ARG A 70 5.85 6.43 18.26
N ASN A 71 4.97 6.69 19.23
CA ASN A 71 5.20 6.85 20.66
C ASN A 71 5.75 8.23 21.08
N LEU A 72 4.86 9.06 21.61
CA LEU A 72 5.19 9.74 22.86
C LEU A 72 5.35 8.62 23.90
N ASP A 73 6.53 8.46 24.48
CA ASP A 73 6.68 8.49 25.93
C ASP A 73 8.17 8.56 26.36
N GLN A 74 8.34 9.24 27.49
CA GLN A 74 9.52 9.59 28.29
C GLN A 74 10.69 8.56 28.33
N LYS A 75 11.98 8.89 28.57
CA LYS A 75 12.73 10.16 28.85
C LYS A 75 14.26 9.87 28.75
N SER A 76 15.10 10.92 28.64
CA SER A 76 16.54 11.08 29.04
C SER A 76 17.49 9.84 29.14
N SER A 77 18.77 9.88 28.73
CA SER A 77 19.73 11.01 28.69
C SER A 77 20.93 10.77 27.73
N ASP A 78 21.61 11.86 27.34
CA ASP A 78 23.05 12.10 27.03
C ASP A 78 24.01 10.90 26.75
N GLN A 79 25.00 10.97 25.84
CA GLN A 79 26.00 12.03 25.67
C GLN A 79 26.59 12.18 24.22
N ARG A 80 27.38 13.25 24.03
CA ARG A 80 28.38 13.49 22.94
C ARG A 80 29.41 12.33 22.86
N VAL A 81 30.25 12.13 21.83
CA VAL A 81 31.28 13.03 21.22
C VAL A 81 31.69 12.54 19.81
N SER A 82 32.23 13.45 18.99
CA SER A 82 32.91 13.22 17.69
C SER A 82 34.30 13.92 17.71
N PRO A 83 35.22 13.81 16.72
CA PRO A 83 35.15 13.24 15.36
C PRO A 83 36.16 12.05 15.19
N THR A 84 37.01 11.79 14.16
CA THR A 84 37.47 12.47 12.93
C THR A 84 38.16 11.48 11.96
N LYS A 85 38.26 11.83 10.66
CA LYS A 85 39.24 11.36 9.64
C LYS A 85 39.24 9.89 9.19
N GLU A 86 39.61 9.49 7.97
CA GLU A 86 39.71 10.04 6.59
C GLU A 86 40.71 9.13 5.84
N ILE A 87 40.25 8.27 4.94
CA ILE A 87 41.04 7.76 3.78
C ILE A 87 40.07 7.55 2.61
N GLU A 88 40.48 7.93 1.39
CA GLU A 88 39.74 7.70 0.12
C GLU A 88 39.90 6.23 -0.37
N VAL A 89 39.31 5.68 -1.44
CA VAL A 89 39.17 6.12 -2.84
C VAL A 89 38.07 5.30 -3.56
N LYS A 90 37.34 5.96 -4.49
CA LYS A 90 36.62 5.50 -5.73
C LYS A 90 36.47 3.97 -5.96
N ASN A 91 35.35 3.42 -6.49
CA ASN A 91 34.72 3.88 -7.74
C ASN A 91 33.29 3.31 -8.03
N VAL A 92 32.44 4.17 -8.63
CA VAL A 92 31.17 3.96 -9.39
C VAL A 92 30.45 2.58 -9.42
N LYS A 93 29.19 2.56 -8.95
CA LYS A 93 27.99 2.20 -9.77
C LYS A 93 26.70 2.76 -9.16
N ALA A 94 25.66 2.94 -9.99
CA ALA A 94 24.55 3.86 -9.69
C ALA A 94 23.50 3.31 -8.71
N ALA A 95 23.21 4.09 -7.66
CA ALA A 95 22.09 3.87 -6.75
C ALA A 95 20.79 4.52 -7.29
N PRO A 96 19.59 3.99 -6.94
CA PRO A 96 18.33 4.67 -7.23
C PRO A 96 18.25 5.99 -6.43
N LYS A 97 17.80 7.07 -7.07
CA LYS A 97 17.64 8.36 -6.40
C LYS A 97 16.50 8.29 -5.38
N PRO A 98 16.66 8.84 -4.16
CA PRO A 98 15.56 8.98 -3.21
C PRO A 98 14.38 9.77 -3.82
N VAL A 99 13.16 9.45 -3.39
CA VAL A 99 11.99 10.28 -3.67
C VAL A 99 12.23 11.63 -3.02
N VAL A 100 12.30 12.70 -3.83
CA VAL A 100 12.52 14.06 -3.34
C VAL A 100 11.33 14.47 -2.46
N PRO A 101 11.54 14.93 -1.22
CA PRO A 101 10.46 15.53 -0.45
C PRO A 101 9.94 16.76 -1.19
N ILE A 102 8.61 16.85 -1.33
CA ILE A 102 7.99 18.01 -1.97
C ILE A 102 8.15 19.20 -1.02
N ASN A 103 9.03 20.14 -1.39
CA ASN A 103 9.25 21.36 -0.62
C ASN A 103 7.99 22.23 -0.61
N THR A 104 7.23 22.18 0.49
CA THR A 104 6.02 22.98 0.73
C THR A 104 6.27 24.49 0.87
N ASN A 105 7.52 24.94 0.70
CA ASN A 105 7.93 26.34 0.79
C ASN A 105 8.07 27.02 -0.59
N ASN A 106 7.81 26.33 -1.69
CA ASN A 106 7.55 27.01 -2.96
C ASN A 106 6.23 27.78 -2.83
N LYS A 107 6.25 29.09 -3.10
CA LYS A 107 5.02 29.82 -3.47
C LYS A 107 4.36 29.04 -4.61
N ILE A 108 3.06 28.77 -4.49
CA ILE A 108 2.28 28.13 -5.56
C ILE A 108 2.07 29.19 -6.65
N SER A 109 3.06 29.34 -7.53
CA SER A 109 2.91 29.98 -8.84
C SER A 109 1.87 29.19 -9.63
N ASP A 110 0.92 29.87 -10.27
CA ASP A 110 -0.33 29.28 -10.81
C ASP A 110 -0.13 27.93 -11.52
N VAL A 111 -0.47 26.86 -10.80
CA VAL A 111 -0.35 25.48 -11.30
C VAL A 111 -1.54 25.20 -12.20
N ASP A 112 -1.37 25.53 -13.48
CA ASP A 112 -2.34 25.26 -14.53
C ASP A 112 -2.60 23.77 -14.69
N LEU A 113 -3.67 23.30 -14.04
CA LEU A 113 -4.14 21.92 -14.04
C LEU A 113 -4.50 21.42 -15.44
N SER A 114 -4.76 22.31 -16.41
CA SER A 114 -5.05 21.97 -17.82
C SER A 114 -3.88 21.24 -18.51
N LYS A 115 -2.68 21.29 -17.91
CA LYS A 115 -1.47 20.58 -18.38
C LYS A 115 -1.39 19.12 -17.90
N LEU A 116 -2.32 18.67 -17.05
CA LEU A 116 -2.37 17.30 -16.54
C LEU A 116 -3.35 16.46 -17.38
N ASN A 117 -2.87 15.40 -18.03
CA ASN A 117 -3.72 14.47 -18.78
C ASN A 117 -4.29 13.42 -17.81
N ILE A 118 -5.29 13.82 -17.02
CA ILE A 118 -5.96 12.95 -16.05
C ILE A 118 -7.13 12.25 -16.75
N ARG A 119 -7.20 10.92 -16.64
CA ARG A 119 -8.22 10.10 -17.32
C ARG A 119 -8.78 9.01 -16.43
N VAL A 120 -9.99 8.58 -16.76
CA VAL A 120 -10.61 7.37 -16.23
C VAL A 120 -10.02 6.14 -16.91
N GLY A 121 -9.79 5.07 -16.15
CA GLY A 121 -9.36 3.77 -16.68
C GLY A 121 -9.96 2.59 -15.92
N PHE A 122 -9.94 1.41 -16.55
CA PHE A 122 -10.43 0.15 -15.98
C PHE A 122 -9.27 -0.79 -15.67
N VAL A 123 -9.16 -1.27 -14.42
CA VAL A 123 -8.09 -2.19 -14.03
C VAL A 123 -8.41 -3.61 -14.50
N LYS A 124 -7.66 -4.09 -15.49
CA LYS A 124 -7.76 -5.45 -16.03
C LYS A 124 -7.08 -6.51 -15.15
N SER A 125 -5.97 -6.17 -14.47
CA SER A 125 -5.40 -7.01 -13.39
C SER A 125 -4.43 -6.22 -12.51
N ALA A 126 -4.21 -6.67 -11.27
CA ALA A 126 -3.30 -6.09 -10.30
C ALA A 126 -2.48 -7.19 -9.61
N LYS A 127 -1.16 -7.17 -9.79
CA LYS A 127 -0.24 -8.23 -9.33
C LYS A 127 0.90 -7.62 -8.52
N LYS A 128 1.38 -8.29 -7.47
CA LYS A 128 2.61 -7.85 -6.80
C LYS A 128 3.80 -7.97 -7.75
N HIS A 129 4.71 -7.00 -7.71
CA HIS A 129 5.98 -7.07 -8.42
C HIS A 129 6.84 -8.19 -7.82
N PRO A 130 7.46 -9.08 -8.63
CA PRO A 130 8.25 -10.20 -8.10
C PRO A 130 9.40 -9.70 -7.20
N ASP A 131 10.17 -8.75 -7.69
CA ASP A 131 11.36 -8.23 -6.99
C ASP A 131 11.12 -6.94 -6.19
N ALA A 132 9.88 -6.51 -5.89
CA ALA A 132 9.64 -5.21 -5.25
C ALA A 132 8.35 -5.10 -4.43
N ASP A 133 8.37 -4.21 -3.43
CA ASP A 133 7.20 -3.77 -2.67
C ASP A 133 6.30 -2.80 -3.46
N THR A 134 5.95 -3.19 -4.69
CA THR A 134 5.01 -2.46 -5.56
C THR A 134 3.98 -3.40 -6.17
N ILE A 135 2.86 -2.82 -6.61
CA ILE A 135 1.78 -3.48 -7.35
C ILE A 135 1.87 -3.03 -8.81
N ILE A 136 1.94 -3.99 -9.71
CA ILE A 136 1.80 -3.82 -11.16
C ILE A 136 0.32 -3.85 -11.48
N ILE A 137 -0.19 -2.74 -12.01
CA ILE A 137 -1.60 -2.54 -12.35
C ILE A 137 -1.68 -2.40 -13.87
N ALA A 138 -2.33 -3.36 -14.53
CA ALA A 138 -2.59 -3.32 -15.96
C ALA A 138 -3.94 -2.65 -16.22
N THR A 139 -3.94 -1.46 -16.81
CA THR A 139 -5.11 -0.58 -16.93
C THR A 139 -5.48 -0.34 -18.38
N ASP A 140 -6.76 -0.51 -18.69
CA ASP A 140 -7.36 -0.04 -19.93
C ASP A 140 -7.64 1.46 -19.84
N MET A 141 -7.15 2.23 -20.82
CA MET A 141 -7.31 3.68 -20.92
C MET A 141 -8.10 4.11 -22.16
N GLY A 142 -8.83 3.20 -22.81
CA GLY A 142 -9.44 3.46 -24.12
C GLY A 142 -8.41 3.50 -25.27
N GLU A 143 -7.26 2.84 -25.08
CA GLU A 143 -6.15 2.76 -26.03
C GLU A 143 -6.00 1.32 -26.57
N GLU A 144 -5.37 1.15 -27.73
CA GLU A 144 -5.20 -0.17 -28.40
C GLU A 144 -4.57 -1.24 -27.48
N LYS A 145 -3.72 -0.82 -26.53
CA LYS A 145 -2.97 -1.68 -25.63
C LYS A 145 -3.15 -1.18 -24.18
N PRO A 146 -3.45 -2.07 -23.21
CA PRO A 146 -3.46 -1.71 -21.80
C PRO A 146 -2.08 -1.22 -21.35
N ARG A 147 -2.06 -0.14 -20.56
CA ARG A 147 -0.83 0.41 -19.97
C ARG A 147 -0.49 -0.30 -18.67
N ASN A 148 0.79 -0.44 -18.38
CA ASN A 148 1.25 -0.86 -17.06
C ASN A 148 1.51 0.37 -16.18
N MET A 149 1.02 0.36 -14.95
CA MET A 149 1.29 1.39 -13.94
C MET A 149 1.72 0.74 -12.63
N LEU A 150 2.64 1.38 -11.90
CA LEU A 150 3.20 0.86 -10.65
C LEU A 150 2.74 1.71 -9.46
N SER A 151 2.05 1.10 -8.49
CA SER A 151 1.73 1.72 -7.19
C SER A 151 2.60 1.13 -6.09
N SER A 152 3.12 1.96 -5.18
CA SER A 152 3.95 1.51 -4.05
C SER A 152 3.15 1.17 -2.78
N LEU A 153 1.84 1.04 -2.89
CA LEU A 153 0.93 0.83 -1.75
C LEU A 153 0.72 -0.65 -1.37
N VAL A 154 1.79 -1.45 -1.37
CA VAL A 154 1.73 -2.85 -0.93
C VAL A 154 1.37 -2.91 0.56
N GLY A 155 0.08 -3.19 0.83
CA GLY A 155 -0.48 -3.30 2.17
C GLY A 155 -1.58 -2.29 2.52
N SER A 156 -1.81 -1.25 1.69
CA SER A 156 -2.89 -0.27 1.94
C SER A 156 -4.19 -0.58 1.19
N LEU A 157 -4.11 -1.22 0.01
CA LEU A 157 -5.25 -1.84 -0.68
C LEU A 157 -4.98 -3.33 -0.90
N ALA A 158 -6.03 -4.16 -0.86
CA ALA A 158 -5.95 -5.54 -1.32
C ALA A 158 -6.09 -5.63 -2.84
N LEU A 159 -5.43 -6.59 -3.49
CA LEU A 159 -5.46 -6.72 -4.97
C LEU A 159 -6.90 -6.84 -5.53
N PHE A 160 -7.74 -7.65 -4.87
CA PHE A 160 -9.18 -7.80 -5.14
C PHE A 160 -9.96 -6.48 -5.06
N GLU A 161 -9.50 -5.48 -4.31
CA GLU A 161 -10.13 -4.15 -4.24
C GLU A 161 -9.68 -3.20 -5.35
N ILE A 162 -8.70 -3.61 -6.17
CA ILE A 162 -8.18 -2.84 -7.31
C ILE A 162 -8.65 -3.50 -8.62
N GLU A 163 -8.59 -4.82 -8.73
CA GLU A 163 -8.99 -5.57 -9.92
C GLU A 163 -10.48 -5.40 -10.27
N GLY A 164 -10.77 -5.26 -11.57
CA GLY A 164 -12.14 -5.10 -12.07
C GLY A 164 -12.80 -3.77 -11.70
N ARG A 165 -12.05 -2.79 -11.16
CA ARG A 165 -12.58 -1.47 -10.79
C ARG A 165 -12.18 -0.37 -11.78
N MET A 166 -13.05 0.63 -11.85
CA MET A 166 -12.75 1.91 -12.49
C MET A 166 -11.95 2.80 -11.53
N GLY A 167 -10.95 3.49 -12.05
CA GLY A 167 -10.09 4.40 -11.30
C GLY A 167 -9.72 5.63 -12.11
N VAL A 168 -9.00 6.56 -11.48
CA VAL A 168 -8.48 7.78 -12.12
C VAL A 168 -6.94 7.72 -12.18
N PHE A 169 -6.37 8.10 -13.31
CA PHE A 169 -4.96 7.92 -13.65
C PHE A 169 -4.38 9.17 -14.33
N LEU A 170 -3.10 9.47 -14.11
CA LEU A 170 -2.36 10.53 -14.78
C LEU A 170 -1.47 9.94 -15.89
N CYS A 171 -1.75 10.33 -17.14
CA CYS A 171 -1.29 9.60 -18.34
C CYS A 171 -0.22 10.32 -19.19
N ASN A 172 0.18 11.54 -18.84
CA ASN A 172 1.24 12.31 -19.53
C ASN A 172 2.55 12.44 -18.72
N LEU A 173 2.76 11.60 -17.70
CA LEU A 173 4.07 11.46 -17.08
C LEU A 173 5.07 10.80 -18.04
N LYS A 174 6.37 11.16 -17.91
CA LYS A 174 7.44 10.45 -18.60
C LYS A 174 7.52 9.00 -18.06
N PRO A 175 7.47 7.95 -18.90
CA PRO A 175 7.49 6.58 -18.42
C PRO A 175 8.71 6.26 -17.55
N ALA A 176 8.48 5.62 -16.41
CA ALA A 176 9.50 5.32 -15.41
C ALA A 176 9.73 3.81 -15.31
N LYS A 177 10.98 3.36 -15.24
CA LYS A 177 11.32 1.93 -15.05
C LYS A 177 11.66 1.63 -13.61
N LEU A 178 11.04 0.60 -13.04
CA LEU A 178 11.38 0.03 -11.73
C LEU A 178 11.69 -1.46 -11.92
N ARG A 179 12.90 -1.88 -11.52
CA ARG A 179 13.38 -3.28 -11.58
C ARG A 179 13.03 -4.04 -12.88
N GLY A 180 13.08 -3.32 -14.01
CA GLY A 180 12.83 -3.85 -15.36
C GLY A 180 11.44 -3.52 -15.94
N ILE A 181 10.43 -3.37 -15.09
CA ILE A 181 9.04 -3.09 -15.50
C ILE A 181 8.84 -1.59 -15.75
N LEU A 182 8.07 -1.24 -16.79
CA LEU A 182 7.74 0.13 -17.17
C LEU A 182 6.41 0.57 -16.53
N SER A 183 6.40 1.75 -15.93
CA SER A 183 5.19 2.49 -15.52
C SER A 183 4.92 3.59 -16.54
N GLU A 184 3.78 3.53 -17.21
CA GLU A 184 3.36 4.38 -18.35
C GLU A 184 2.30 5.42 -17.94
N GLY A 185 2.24 5.67 -16.63
CA GLY A 185 1.33 6.58 -15.93
C GLY A 185 1.47 6.41 -14.43
N MET A 186 0.56 7.05 -13.68
CA MET A 186 0.44 6.97 -12.23
C MET A 186 -1.04 6.89 -11.85
N ILE A 187 -1.40 5.98 -10.94
CA ILE A 187 -2.74 5.87 -10.37
C ILE A 187 -2.97 7.01 -9.35
N LEU A 188 -4.19 7.54 -9.27
CA LEU A 188 -4.55 8.61 -8.33
C LEU A 188 -5.40 8.04 -7.18
N GLU A 189 -4.87 8.20 -5.97
CA GLU A 189 -5.35 7.55 -4.75
C GLU A 189 -5.52 8.62 -3.64
N ALA A 190 -6.64 8.57 -2.90
CA ALA A 190 -6.89 9.43 -1.76
C ALA A 190 -6.28 8.84 -0.49
N ASN A 191 -5.21 9.46 0.02
CA ASN A 191 -4.49 9.01 1.21
C ASN A 191 -5.01 9.74 2.48
N GLY A 192 -5.80 9.03 3.29
CA GLY A 192 -6.30 9.51 4.58
C GLY A 192 -5.36 9.15 5.74
N ARG A 193 -5.74 9.49 6.98
CA ARG A 193 -4.94 9.17 8.18
C ARG A 193 -4.81 7.66 8.43
N ASP A 194 -5.88 6.92 8.17
CA ASP A 194 -6.04 5.53 8.60
C ASP A 194 -6.25 4.54 7.43
N LYS A 195 -6.49 5.06 6.22
CA LYS A 195 -6.80 4.29 5.01
C LYS A 195 -6.42 5.05 3.74
N VAL A 196 -6.02 4.33 2.69
CA VAL A 196 -5.95 4.84 1.31
C VAL A 196 -7.11 4.26 0.49
N GLU A 197 -7.73 5.06 -0.38
CA GLU A 197 -8.73 4.58 -1.35
C GLU A 197 -8.41 5.03 -2.78
N LEU A 198 -8.75 4.18 -3.76
CA LEU A 198 -8.73 4.56 -5.17
C LEU A 198 -9.82 5.61 -5.46
N LEU A 199 -9.48 6.66 -6.21
CA LEU A 199 -10.45 7.64 -6.69
C LEU A 199 -11.45 6.97 -7.65
N LYS A 200 -12.73 6.98 -7.28
CA LYS A 200 -13.83 6.37 -8.04
C LYS A 200 -14.45 7.42 -8.98
N PRO A 201 -14.48 7.19 -10.30
CA PRO A 201 -15.22 8.05 -11.24
C PRO A 201 -16.73 7.88 -11.07
N PRO A 202 -17.56 8.80 -11.61
CA PRO A 202 -19.01 8.68 -11.55
C PRO A 202 -19.53 7.44 -12.31
N GLN A 203 -20.73 7.00 -11.95
CA GLN A 203 -21.38 5.85 -12.60
C GLN A 203 -21.68 6.16 -14.07
N GLY A 204 -21.25 5.28 -14.97
CA GLY A 204 -21.41 5.44 -16.42
C GLY A 204 -20.17 5.96 -17.15
N SER A 205 -19.11 6.38 -16.45
CA SER A 205 -17.82 6.67 -17.09
C SER A 205 -17.23 5.45 -17.81
N VAL A 206 -16.46 5.70 -18.87
CA VAL A 206 -15.78 4.69 -19.70
C VAL A 206 -14.25 4.86 -19.67
N PRO A 207 -13.47 3.81 -19.98
CA PRO A 207 -12.02 3.92 -20.15
C PRO A 207 -11.66 4.99 -21.19
N GLY A 208 -10.81 5.94 -20.78
CA GLY A 208 -10.35 7.04 -21.62
C GLY A 208 -11.03 8.38 -21.38
N ASP A 209 -12.13 8.45 -20.63
CA ASP A 209 -12.80 9.71 -20.28
C ASP A 209 -11.82 10.72 -19.64
N CYS A 210 -11.92 11.99 -20.05
CA CYS A 210 -11.04 13.05 -19.55
C CYS A 210 -11.58 13.63 -18.24
N VAL A 211 -10.74 13.71 -17.20
CA VAL A 211 -11.10 14.27 -15.90
C VAL A 211 -10.60 15.70 -15.80
N MET A 212 -11.53 16.65 -15.80
CA MET A 212 -11.26 18.09 -15.74
C MET A 212 -11.74 18.67 -14.41
N CYS A 213 -10.98 19.63 -13.87
CA CYS A 213 -11.46 20.48 -12.77
C CYS A 213 -12.36 21.61 -13.31
N ALA A 214 -13.37 22.00 -12.53
CA ALA A 214 -14.06 23.27 -12.76
C ALA A 214 -13.10 24.46 -12.54
N LYS A 215 -13.42 25.59 -13.18
CA LYS A 215 -12.77 26.89 -12.98
C LYS A 215 -13.61 27.76 -12.05
#